data_AF-A0A7C3WAR6-F1
#
_entry.id   AF-A0A7C3WAR6-F1
#
_cell.length_a   1.000
_cell.length_b   1.000
_cell.length_c   1.000
_cell.angle_alpha   90.00
_cell.angle_beta   90.00
_cell.angle_gamma   90.00
#
_symmetry.space_group_name_H-M   'P 1'
#
loop_
_entity.id
_entity.type
_entity.pdbx_description
1 polymer ?
#
loop_
_entity_poly.entity_id
_entity_poly.type
_entity_poly.pdbx_seq_one_letter_code
_entity_poly.pdbx_strand_id
1 'polypeptide(L)'
;MWSSTDLPALCAPERPNPLRAHHRTTQISPSVAIDAFSRCNPYLRIGIVEVGKDFLLDCALFCSSMWGDRALREGIRLGSGMMHKNISGRLAVKWQLLLLALTFALMLLLGWLASSWYAHRTEQRMREQLQYQAHQIAATIDPALVKALTFTAADKGTPAYERLRAQLVAYSRYVHQRSIYTMALRDGHIVLGPESLAEDDPWALPPGTVYDQPSPGDFAILQSGEPATVGPRQNEYGTFVSALAPVLDPQSGRVLMAVGIDVDATEWNLLVERGRLLPNLVALAPLLILPVVLALLQWHEQRVTHRRVDWPRYGGTAIAVTLGLMLTGLGVLYVIESEHHQRWLTFQRLAESRTALVRDRLFSLRSDLATIARFYQGSEYVTRQEFHTFTAPLMTGPGVQAIGWVPRVPSIKKAMYETMARQDGLEHFSIFQRSTREIALPAPNKAEYYPLYYVEPLAANRDALGLDLGADPAQRAALETAMRTGLVTATDPLVTVQGRVWQKGIVVYQPILDNAEGNQSPEERVRGFAMGVANLQPMLDQLLSRYMPGEQDVQIGLVDLTSSQEPLLLAAYPANAGEMCAVETDWFSSQAPVMIAVHPIFVFGRAWA
;
A
#
# COMPACT_ATOMS: atom_id res chain seq x y z
N MET A 1 46.86 0.70 45.18
CA MET A 1 48.21 0.89 44.61
C MET A 1 48.01 1.12 43.12
N TRP A 2 48.17 2.39 42.68
CA TRP A 2 48.29 2.92 41.29
C TRP A 2 47.07 2.73 40.35
N SER A 3 46.22 3.74 40.03
CA SER A 3 46.38 5.00 39.23
C SER A 3 46.58 4.72 37.72
N SER A 4 45.96 5.38 36.73
CA SER A 4 45.34 6.71 36.61
C SER A 4 44.67 6.90 35.21
N THR A 5 43.72 7.87 35.13
CA THR A 5 43.51 8.88 34.04
C THR A 5 43.00 8.41 32.64
N ASP A 6 42.00 8.99 31.97
CA ASP A 6 41.47 10.38 31.92
C ASP A 6 39.99 10.45 31.46
N LEU A 7 39.22 11.36 32.07
CA LEU A 7 37.95 11.90 31.58
C LEU A 7 37.82 13.33 32.16
N PRO A 8 37.64 14.40 31.36
CA PRO A 8 37.27 15.69 31.91
C PRO A 8 35.76 15.92 31.78
N ALA A 9 35.12 16.12 32.94
CA ALA A 9 33.83 16.77 33.09
C ALA A 9 34.02 18.30 33.07
N LEU A 10 33.17 19.02 32.33
CA LEU A 10 33.11 20.47 32.35
C LEU A 10 31.68 20.93 32.70
N CYS A 11 31.60 21.51 33.90
CA CYS A 11 30.81 22.65 34.39
C CYS A 11 29.36 22.91 33.93
N ALA A 12 28.50 23.00 34.94
CA ALA A 12 27.16 23.57 34.93
C ALA A 12 27.14 25.10 34.68
N PRO A 13 26.02 25.69 34.22
CA PRO A 13 25.90 27.13 34.01
C PRO A 13 25.28 27.86 35.21
N GLU A 14 25.94 28.92 35.68
CA GLU A 14 25.38 29.95 36.55
C GLU A 14 24.58 30.99 35.74
N ARG A 15 23.46 31.45 36.29
CA ARG A 15 22.71 32.63 35.81
C ARG A 15 23.42 33.93 36.21
N PRO A 16 23.24 35.02 35.46
CA PRO A 16 22.82 36.26 36.14
C PRO A 16 21.77 37.11 35.39
N ASN A 17 21.06 37.90 36.21
CA ASN A 17 20.04 38.91 35.86
C ASN A 17 20.71 40.30 35.61
N PRO A 18 19.99 41.42 35.37
CA PRO A 18 20.18 42.30 34.20
C PRO A 18 20.82 43.67 34.52
N LEU A 19 20.97 44.50 33.47
CA LEU A 19 21.31 45.94 33.44
C LEU A 19 22.80 46.32 33.29
N ARG A 20 23.19 46.71 32.07
CA ARG A 20 23.63 48.09 31.73
C ARG A 20 23.90 48.23 30.23
N ALA A 21 23.29 49.25 29.65
CA ALA A 21 23.46 49.67 28.26
C ALA A 21 24.88 50.22 28.00
N HIS A 22 25.47 49.89 26.86
CA HIS A 22 26.33 50.78 26.07
C HIS A 22 26.33 50.36 24.60
N HIS A 23 26.05 51.33 23.72
CA HIS A 23 26.11 51.22 22.26
C HIS A 23 27.52 50.86 21.79
N ARG A 24 27.64 49.82 20.95
CA ARG A 24 28.59 49.74 19.82
C ARG A 24 28.18 48.64 18.85
N THR A 25 27.89 49.03 17.62
CA THR A 25 27.63 48.17 16.46
C THR A 25 28.95 47.62 15.94
N THR A 26 29.13 46.29 15.96
CA THR A 26 30.22 45.59 15.26
C THR A 26 29.61 44.70 14.18
N GLN A 27 29.97 44.98 12.92
CA GLN A 27 29.65 44.16 11.74
C GLN A 27 30.32 42.79 11.85
N ILE A 28 29.54 41.72 11.66
CA ILE A 28 30.05 40.35 11.50
C ILE A 28 30.08 40.05 9.99
N SER A 29 31.24 39.61 9.50
CA SER A 29 31.49 39.19 8.11
C SER A 29 30.68 37.92 7.77
N PRO A 30 30.11 37.82 6.54
CA PRO A 30 29.33 36.65 6.09
C PRO A 30 30.15 35.36 5.99
N SER A 31 31.48 35.41 6.07
CA SER A 31 32.35 34.22 6.06
C SER A 31 32.29 33.38 7.35
N VAL A 32 31.91 33.96 8.49
CA VAL A 32 31.90 33.25 9.78
C VAL A 32 30.58 32.50 10.03
N ALA A 33 29.48 32.93 9.40
CA ALA A 33 28.19 32.25 9.50
C ALA A 33 28.11 30.97 8.64
N ILE A 34 28.88 30.90 7.55
CA ILE A 34 28.91 29.76 6.62
C ILE A 34 29.74 28.60 7.18
N ASP A 35 30.76 28.89 7.99
CA ASP A 35 31.67 27.88 8.56
C ASP A 35 31.08 27.12 9.77
N ALA A 36 29.97 27.64 10.33
CA ALA A 36 29.16 26.96 11.34
C ALA A 36 28.12 26.00 10.71
N PHE A 37 27.71 26.25 9.46
CA PHE A 37 26.71 25.42 8.75
C PHE A 37 27.33 24.25 7.97
N SER A 38 28.63 24.35 7.63
CA SER A 38 29.37 23.35 6.85
C SER A 38 29.79 22.09 7.62
N ARG A 39 29.65 22.07 8.96
CA ARG A 39 30.11 20.96 9.80
C ARG A 39 29.06 19.86 10.06
N CYS A 40 27.83 19.95 9.51
CA CYS A 40 26.73 19.04 9.85
C CYS A 40 26.24 18.06 8.77
N ASN A 41 26.67 18.10 7.49
CA ASN A 41 26.25 17.04 6.55
C ASN A 41 27.13 16.94 5.27
N PRO A 42 27.85 15.83 5.02
CA PRO A 42 28.73 15.70 3.85
C PRO A 42 28.06 15.25 2.54
N TYR A 43 26.75 14.99 2.49
CA TYR A 43 26.11 14.45 1.27
C TYR A 43 25.47 15.48 0.33
N LEU A 44 25.50 16.77 0.66
CA LEU A 44 24.82 17.83 -0.09
C LEU A 44 25.71 18.49 -1.17
N ARG A 45 26.59 17.71 -1.82
CA ARG A 45 27.68 18.27 -2.64
C ARG A 45 27.47 18.29 -4.15
N ILE A 46 26.30 17.91 -4.69
CA ILE A 46 26.11 17.87 -6.14
C ILE A 46 24.74 18.44 -6.52
N GLY A 47 24.72 19.65 -7.09
CA GLY A 47 23.61 20.15 -7.92
C GLY A 47 22.98 21.50 -7.55
N ILE A 48 23.00 21.94 -6.27
CA ILE A 48 22.16 23.08 -5.85
C ILE A 48 22.91 24.42 -5.81
N VAL A 49 24.24 24.42 -5.74
CA VAL A 49 25.00 25.66 -5.47
C VAL A 49 25.39 26.44 -6.74
N GLU A 50 25.50 25.81 -7.90
CA GLU A 50 25.89 26.50 -9.15
C GLU A 50 24.71 27.19 -9.85
N VAL A 51 23.53 26.55 -9.94
CA VAL A 51 22.38 27.14 -10.67
C VAL A 51 21.80 28.38 -9.95
N GLY A 52 21.84 28.41 -8.61
CA GLY A 52 21.30 29.53 -7.84
C GLY A 52 22.20 30.78 -7.81
N LYS A 53 23.52 30.61 -7.91
CA LYS A 53 24.47 31.74 -7.93
C LYS A 53 24.48 32.43 -9.29
N ASP A 54 24.50 31.66 -10.37
CA ASP A 54 24.56 32.20 -11.72
C ASP A 54 23.23 32.88 -12.10
N PHE A 55 22.09 32.31 -11.69
CA PHE A 55 20.78 32.92 -11.92
C PHE A 55 20.59 34.27 -11.18
N LEU A 56 21.09 34.38 -9.94
CA LEU A 56 21.03 35.63 -9.17
C LEU A 56 22.03 36.68 -9.67
N LEU A 57 23.20 36.26 -10.16
CA LEU A 57 24.19 37.15 -10.77
C LEU A 57 23.70 37.67 -12.14
N ASP A 58 23.09 36.80 -12.94
CA ASP A 58 22.52 37.15 -14.24
C ASP A 58 21.29 38.04 -14.09
N CYS A 59 20.45 37.82 -13.06
CA CYS A 59 19.37 38.76 -12.73
C CYS A 59 19.90 40.13 -12.26
N ALA A 60 21.02 40.17 -11.52
CA ALA A 60 21.65 41.42 -11.10
C ALA A 60 22.31 42.17 -12.28
N LEU A 61 22.91 41.45 -13.24
CA LEU A 61 23.50 41.98 -14.47
C LEU A 61 22.43 42.39 -15.50
N PHE A 62 21.30 41.69 -15.55
CA PHE A 62 20.13 42.07 -16.35
C PHE A 62 19.44 43.33 -15.78
N CYS A 63 19.35 43.44 -14.46
CA CYS A 63 18.87 44.67 -13.80
C CYS A 63 19.83 45.86 -13.98
N SER A 64 21.15 45.65 -14.01
CA SER A 64 22.11 46.74 -14.21
C SER A 64 22.18 47.22 -15.65
N SER A 65 22.03 46.33 -16.64
CA SER A 65 22.02 46.66 -18.06
C SER A 65 20.74 47.35 -18.52
N MET A 66 19.59 47.04 -17.92
CA MET A 66 18.31 47.67 -18.27
C MET A 66 18.11 49.07 -17.62
N TRP A 67 18.94 49.43 -16.63
CA TRP A 67 18.84 50.67 -15.84
C TRP A 67 20.07 51.58 -15.92
N GLY A 68 20.92 51.38 -16.93
CA GLY A 68 22.06 52.24 -17.25
C GLY A 68 21.67 53.59 -17.87
N ASP A 69 20.70 54.30 -17.30
CA ASP A 69 20.14 55.54 -17.89
C ASP A 69 20.66 56.84 -17.22
N ARG A 70 21.75 56.72 -16.45
CA ARG A 70 22.45 57.87 -15.82
C ARG A 70 23.54 58.48 -16.69
N ALA A 71 24.12 57.74 -17.64
CA ALA A 71 25.20 58.25 -18.48
C ALA A 71 24.74 59.07 -19.69
N LEU A 72 23.46 59.00 -20.08
CA LEU A 72 22.93 59.68 -21.27
C LEU A 72 22.22 61.02 -20.98
N ARG A 73 22.00 61.39 -19.71
CA ARG A 73 21.24 62.61 -19.35
C ARG A 73 22.07 63.86 -19.06
N GLU A 74 23.40 63.77 -19.00
CA GLU A 74 24.25 64.95 -18.74
C GLU A 74 24.83 65.61 -20.01
N GLY A 75 24.60 65.05 -21.21
CA GLY A 75 25.20 65.54 -22.46
C GLY A 75 24.39 66.55 -23.29
N ILE A 76 23.12 66.82 -22.98
CA ILE A 76 22.26 67.63 -23.88
C ILE A 76 21.52 68.71 -23.08
N ARG A 77 22.22 69.78 -22.74
CA ARG A 77 21.62 71.10 -22.49
C ARG A 77 22.14 72.06 -23.54
N LEU A 78 21.47 72.16 -24.68
CA LEU A 78 21.50 73.34 -25.55
C LEU A 78 20.28 73.30 -26.48
N GLY A 79 19.41 74.32 -26.38
CA GLY A 79 18.64 74.83 -27.52
C GLY A 79 17.24 74.30 -27.79
N SER A 80 16.24 75.08 -27.38
CA SER A 80 14.97 75.36 -28.09
C SER A 80 13.88 74.27 -28.20
N GLY A 81 12.61 74.70 -28.24
CA GLY A 81 11.50 73.87 -28.77
C GLY A 81 10.38 73.51 -27.79
N MET A 82 9.67 74.51 -27.28
CA MET A 82 8.47 74.39 -26.46
C MET A 82 7.26 73.93 -27.33
N MET A 83 7.23 72.69 -27.84
CA MET A 83 6.01 72.07 -28.42
C MET A 83 6.09 70.54 -28.64
N HIS A 84 6.81 69.78 -27.81
CA HIS A 84 6.88 68.30 -27.93
C HIS A 84 6.60 67.51 -26.65
N LYS A 85 6.28 68.16 -25.52
CA LYS A 85 6.14 67.47 -24.22
C LYS A 85 4.83 66.70 -24.01
N ASN A 86 3.79 66.88 -24.84
CA ASN A 86 2.49 66.24 -24.62
C ASN A 86 2.26 64.94 -25.42
N ILE A 87 3.05 64.68 -26.47
CA ILE A 87 2.92 63.47 -27.30
C ILE A 87 3.70 62.31 -26.68
N SER A 88 4.85 62.59 -26.05
CA SER A 88 5.68 61.58 -25.38
C SER A 88 5.04 61.00 -24.12
N GLY A 89 4.31 61.82 -23.33
CA GLY A 89 3.61 61.36 -22.13
C GLY A 89 2.47 60.37 -22.42
N ARG A 90 1.63 60.66 -23.42
CA ARG A 90 0.54 59.75 -23.81
C ARG A 90 1.04 58.43 -24.40
N LEU A 91 2.16 58.44 -25.13
CA LEU A 91 2.79 57.21 -25.62
C LEU A 91 3.35 56.38 -24.46
N ALA A 92 4.03 57.01 -23.50
CA ALA A 92 4.59 56.32 -22.33
C ALA A 92 3.52 55.62 -21.48
N VAL A 93 2.38 56.28 -21.25
CA VAL A 93 1.22 55.70 -20.54
C VAL A 93 0.67 54.47 -21.27
N LYS A 94 0.54 54.54 -22.60
CA LYS A 94 0.07 53.41 -23.41
C LYS A 94 1.02 52.20 -23.32
N TRP A 95 2.33 52.45 -23.36
CA TRP A 95 3.34 51.39 -23.20
C TRP A 95 3.31 50.75 -21.82
N GLN A 96 3.10 51.54 -20.76
CA GLN A 96 2.99 51.05 -19.39
C GLN A 96 1.74 50.18 -19.17
N LEU A 97 0.58 50.61 -19.70
CA LEU A 97 -0.65 49.82 -19.66
C LEU A 97 -0.50 48.51 -20.44
N LEU A 98 0.18 48.55 -21.59
CA LEU A 98 0.48 47.36 -22.38
C LEU A 98 1.42 46.41 -21.64
N LEU A 99 2.46 46.91 -20.99
CA LEU A 99 3.38 46.08 -20.18
C LEU A 99 2.65 45.44 -18.99
N LEU A 100 1.77 46.18 -18.31
CA LEU A 100 0.95 45.65 -17.24
C LEU A 100 -0.02 44.55 -17.75
N ALA A 101 -0.67 44.79 -18.90
CA ALA A 101 -1.54 43.79 -19.53
C ALA A 101 -0.77 42.52 -19.92
N LEU A 102 0.43 42.67 -20.51
CA LEU A 102 1.31 41.55 -20.83
C LEU A 102 1.76 40.79 -19.56
N THR A 103 2.03 41.51 -18.48
CA THR A 103 2.40 40.91 -17.18
C THR A 103 1.26 40.06 -16.63
N PHE A 104 0.02 40.59 -16.65
CA PHE A 104 -1.16 39.83 -16.22
C PHE A 104 -1.42 38.62 -17.12
N ALA A 105 -1.28 38.78 -18.44
CA ALA A 105 -1.41 37.68 -19.39
C ALA A 105 -0.36 36.58 -19.13
N LEU A 106 0.89 36.97 -18.85
CA LEU A 106 1.97 36.04 -18.51
C LEU A 106 1.68 35.32 -17.18
N MET A 107 1.21 36.02 -16.15
CA MET A 107 0.83 35.40 -14.86
C MET A 107 -0.30 34.38 -15.04
N LEU A 108 -1.33 34.71 -15.82
CA LEU A 108 -2.42 33.78 -16.14
C LEU A 108 -1.92 32.56 -16.92
N LEU A 109 -1.05 32.76 -17.91
CA LEU A 109 -0.45 31.67 -18.68
C LEU A 109 0.39 30.75 -17.80
N LEU A 110 1.29 31.30 -16.97
CA LEU A 110 2.12 30.53 -16.04
C LEU A 110 1.26 29.78 -15.00
N GLY A 111 0.22 30.43 -14.48
CA GLY A 111 -0.76 29.83 -13.59
C GLY A 111 -1.48 28.66 -14.23
N TRP A 112 -1.97 28.83 -15.45
CA TRP A 112 -2.65 27.77 -16.21
C TRP A 112 -1.72 26.60 -16.53
N LEU A 113 -0.49 26.86 -16.95
CA LEU A 113 0.53 25.83 -17.20
C LEU A 113 0.85 25.04 -15.92
N ALA A 114 1.08 25.73 -14.80
CA ALA A 114 1.37 25.08 -13.51
C ALA A 114 0.18 24.27 -13.00
N SER A 115 -1.05 24.81 -13.08
CA SER A 115 -2.28 24.10 -12.71
C SER A 115 -2.51 22.84 -13.55
N SER A 116 -2.29 22.95 -14.86
CA SER A 116 -2.42 21.81 -15.79
C SER A 116 -1.35 20.75 -15.55
N TRP A 117 -0.11 21.17 -15.30
CA TRP A 117 0.98 20.27 -14.93
C TRP A 117 0.67 19.53 -13.63
N TYR A 118 0.19 20.24 -12.60
CA TYR A 118 -0.12 19.66 -11.30
C TYR A 118 -1.28 18.66 -11.37
N ALA A 119 -2.32 18.98 -12.15
CA ALA A 119 -3.43 18.07 -12.40
C ALA A 119 -2.98 16.80 -13.12
N HIS A 120 -2.18 16.94 -14.18
CA HIS A 120 -1.64 15.78 -14.89
C HIS A 120 -0.75 14.93 -13.98
N ARG A 121 0.06 15.55 -13.12
CA ARG A 121 0.92 14.82 -12.19
C ARG A 121 0.12 14.08 -11.11
N THR A 122 -0.93 14.71 -10.59
CA THR A 122 -1.86 14.12 -9.63
C THR A 122 -2.54 12.90 -10.24
N GLU A 123 -3.05 13.04 -11.48
CA GLU A 123 -3.71 11.97 -12.21
C GLU A 123 -2.77 10.79 -12.49
N GLN A 124 -1.53 11.05 -12.96
CA GLN A 124 -0.54 10.00 -13.20
C GLN A 124 -0.24 9.20 -11.93
N ARG A 125 -0.04 9.88 -10.79
CA ARG A 125 0.18 9.23 -9.49
C ARG A 125 -1.02 8.36 -9.09
N MET A 126 -2.24 8.86 -9.28
CA MET A 126 -3.46 8.09 -8.98
C MET A 126 -3.57 6.84 -9.87
N ARG A 127 -3.18 6.93 -11.15
CA ARG A 127 -3.17 5.79 -12.08
C ARG A 127 -2.15 4.74 -11.67
N GLU A 128 -0.93 5.16 -11.36
CA GLU A 128 0.13 4.28 -10.86
C GLU A 128 -0.31 3.57 -9.57
N GLN A 129 -0.96 4.29 -8.65
CA GLN A 129 -1.46 3.71 -7.40
C GLN A 129 -2.59 2.69 -7.63
N LEU A 130 -3.53 2.99 -8.53
CA LEU A 130 -4.63 2.07 -8.87
C LEU A 130 -4.10 0.81 -9.54
N GLN A 131 -3.14 0.96 -10.47
CA GLN A 131 -2.45 -0.17 -11.11
C GLN A 131 -1.66 -1.02 -10.12
N TYR A 132 -0.97 -0.38 -9.19
CA TYR A 132 -0.27 -1.07 -8.11
C TYR A 132 -1.23 -1.94 -7.29
N GLN A 133 -2.41 -1.41 -6.92
CA GLN A 133 -3.43 -2.16 -6.19
C GLN A 133 -3.94 -3.38 -6.98
N ALA A 134 -4.26 -3.20 -8.26
CA ALA A 134 -4.67 -4.30 -9.13
C ALA A 134 -3.60 -5.41 -9.17
N HIS A 135 -2.33 -5.02 -9.24
CA HIS A 135 -1.21 -5.96 -9.19
C HIS A 135 -1.15 -6.74 -7.88
N GLN A 136 -1.31 -6.07 -6.73
CA GLN A 136 -1.27 -6.75 -5.43
C GLN A 136 -2.41 -7.76 -5.25
N ILE A 137 -3.62 -7.46 -5.75
CA ILE A 137 -4.73 -8.43 -5.78
C ILE A 137 -4.37 -9.61 -6.70
N ALA A 138 -3.95 -9.34 -7.94
CA ALA A 138 -3.64 -10.39 -8.90
C ALA A 138 -2.51 -11.33 -8.41
N ALA A 139 -1.49 -10.79 -7.74
CA ALA A 139 -0.36 -11.54 -7.20
C ALA A 139 -0.74 -12.50 -6.06
N THR A 140 -1.94 -12.35 -5.50
CA THR A 140 -2.41 -13.16 -4.36
C THR A 140 -3.39 -14.26 -4.74
N ILE A 141 -3.98 -14.18 -5.94
CA ILE A 141 -4.92 -15.17 -6.46
C ILE A 141 -4.18 -16.48 -6.74
N ASP A 142 -4.69 -17.58 -6.20
CA ASP A 142 -4.14 -18.93 -6.42
C ASP A 142 -4.38 -19.38 -7.87
N PRO A 143 -3.32 -19.57 -8.68
CA PRO A 143 -3.46 -20.02 -10.07
C PRO A 143 -4.19 -21.37 -10.21
N ALA A 144 -4.15 -22.24 -9.19
CA ALA A 144 -4.85 -23.51 -9.23
C ALA A 144 -6.38 -23.33 -9.16
N LEU A 145 -6.86 -22.33 -8.42
CA LEU A 145 -8.29 -21.98 -8.41
C LEU A 145 -8.73 -21.47 -9.77
N VAL A 146 -7.92 -20.60 -10.40
CA VAL A 146 -8.23 -20.05 -11.73
C VAL A 146 -8.29 -21.15 -12.80
N LYS A 147 -7.35 -22.10 -12.77
CA LYS A 147 -7.33 -23.23 -13.70
C LYS A 147 -8.53 -24.17 -13.54
N ALA A 148 -9.17 -24.17 -12.37
CA ALA A 148 -10.39 -24.94 -12.12
C ALA A 148 -11.68 -24.24 -12.63
N LEU A 149 -11.61 -22.95 -12.99
CA LEU A 149 -12.74 -22.19 -13.51
C LEU A 149 -12.88 -22.39 -15.02
N THR A 150 -14.12 -22.62 -15.45
CA THR A 150 -14.49 -22.72 -16.87
C THR A 150 -14.78 -21.35 -17.49
N PHE A 151 -15.05 -20.34 -16.66
CA PHE A 151 -15.61 -19.04 -17.01
C PHE A 151 -16.95 -19.19 -17.74
N THR A 152 -17.82 -20.02 -17.17
CA THR A 152 -19.20 -20.21 -17.61
C THR A 152 -20.15 -20.15 -16.41
N ALA A 153 -21.46 -20.11 -16.65
CA ALA A 153 -22.45 -20.15 -15.58
C ALA A 153 -22.33 -21.41 -14.68
N ALA A 154 -21.69 -22.48 -15.18
CA ALA A 154 -21.45 -23.71 -14.42
C ALA A 154 -20.44 -23.54 -13.27
N ASP A 155 -19.65 -22.46 -13.26
CA ASP A 155 -18.71 -22.19 -12.17
C ASP A 155 -19.43 -21.82 -10.87
N LYS A 156 -20.66 -21.28 -10.94
CA LYS A 156 -21.42 -20.90 -9.74
C LYS A 156 -21.64 -22.12 -8.84
N GLY A 157 -21.36 -21.99 -7.55
CA GLY A 157 -21.45 -23.09 -6.58
C GLY A 157 -20.27 -24.06 -6.61
N THR A 158 -19.33 -23.95 -7.55
CA THR A 158 -18.10 -24.75 -7.49
C THR A 158 -17.19 -24.25 -6.37
N PRO A 159 -16.42 -25.14 -5.72
CA PRO A 159 -15.51 -24.75 -4.64
C PRO A 159 -14.52 -23.63 -5.03
N ALA A 160 -14.00 -23.64 -6.25
CA ALA A 160 -13.03 -22.66 -6.71
C ALA A 160 -13.64 -21.27 -6.89
N TYR A 161 -14.83 -21.20 -7.49
CA TYR A 161 -15.58 -19.96 -7.69
C TYR A 161 -15.95 -19.32 -6.35
N GLU A 162 -16.60 -20.08 -5.47
CA GLU A 162 -17.06 -19.58 -4.17
C GLU A 162 -15.89 -19.13 -3.29
N ARG A 163 -14.76 -19.84 -3.36
CA ARG A 163 -13.53 -19.48 -2.64
C ARG A 163 -12.99 -18.14 -3.09
N LEU A 164 -12.80 -17.94 -4.39
CA LEU A 164 -12.23 -16.70 -4.93
C LEU A 164 -13.18 -15.52 -4.71
N ARG A 165 -14.48 -15.72 -4.96
CA ARG A 165 -15.52 -14.72 -4.71
C ARG A 165 -15.55 -14.27 -3.25
N ALA A 166 -15.56 -15.21 -2.31
CA ALA A 166 -15.58 -14.88 -0.88
C ALA A 166 -14.37 -14.02 -0.46
N GLN A 167 -13.18 -14.31 -1.02
CA GLN A 167 -11.97 -13.53 -0.73
C GLN A 167 -12.02 -12.12 -1.33
N LEU A 168 -12.51 -11.98 -2.56
CA LEU A 168 -12.71 -10.67 -3.21
C LEU A 168 -13.74 -9.82 -2.46
N VAL A 169 -14.88 -10.41 -2.07
CA VAL A 169 -15.93 -9.75 -1.28
C VAL A 169 -15.41 -9.31 0.09
N ALA A 170 -14.63 -10.17 0.77
CA ALA A 170 -14.06 -9.83 2.07
C ALA A 170 -13.10 -8.65 1.97
N TYR A 171 -12.25 -8.61 0.94
CA TYR A 171 -11.33 -7.50 0.71
C TYR A 171 -12.05 -6.21 0.31
N SER A 172 -13.06 -6.28 -0.58
CA SER A 172 -13.77 -5.09 -1.09
C SER A 172 -14.53 -4.31 -0.03
N ARG A 173 -14.90 -4.94 1.10
CA ARG A 173 -15.54 -4.24 2.23
C ARG A 173 -14.63 -3.17 2.87
N TYR A 174 -13.32 -3.29 2.69
CA TYR A 174 -12.33 -2.41 3.33
C TYR A 174 -11.61 -1.50 2.34
N VAL A 175 -11.76 -1.73 1.04
CA VAL A 175 -11.25 -0.83 0.00
C VAL A 175 -12.38 0.00 -0.60
N HIS A 176 -12.19 1.32 -0.73
CA HIS A 176 -13.19 2.24 -1.28
C HIS A 176 -13.35 2.14 -2.82
N GLN A 177 -13.05 0.98 -3.40
CA GLN A 177 -13.21 0.74 -4.82
C GLN A 177 -14.64 0.31 -5.09
N ARG A 178 -15.21 0.74 -6.24
CA ARG A 178 -16.61 0.43 -6.54
C ARG A 178 -16.81 -1.06 -6.78
N SER A 179 -15.89 -1.69 -7.50
CA SER A 179 -15.92 -3.13 -7.80
C SER A 179 -14.51 -3.66 -8.02
N ILE A 180 -14.30 -4.91 -7.60
CA ILE A 180 -13.15 -5.73 -7.96
C ILE A 180 -13.72 -6.91 -8.74
N TYR A 181 -13.42 -6.96 -10.03
CA TYR A 181 -13.95 -7.98 -10.93
C TYR A 181 -12.80 -8.75 -11.56
N THR A 182 -13.18 -9.86 -12.20
CA THR A 182 -12.21 -10.65 -12.93
C THR A 182 -12.74 -11.03 -14.29
N MET A 183 -11.82 -11.24 -15.23
CA MET A 183 -12.18 -11.57 -16.61
C MET A 183 -11.14 -12.49 -17.25
N ALA A 184 -11.57 -13.26 -18.24
CA ALA A 184 -10.68 -14.11 -19.02
C ALA A 184 -11.08 -14.11 -20.50
N LEU A 185 -10.13 -14.43 -21.37
CA LEU A 185 -10.38 -14.58 -22.80
C LEU A 185 -10.79 -16.03 -23.08
N ARG A 186 -11.99 -16.24 -23.65
CA ARG A 186 -12.54 -17.53 -24.06
C ARG A 186 -13.16 -17.41 -25.44
N ASP A 187 -12.74 -18.27 -26.38
CA ASP A 187 -13.25 -18.29 -27.75
C ASP A 187 -13.30 -16.90 -28.43
N GLY A 188 -12.28 -16.07 -28.20
CA GLY A 188 -12.16 -14.72 -28.75
C GLY A 188 -12.99 -13.64 -28.04
N HIS A 189 -13.80 -14.01 -27.05
CA HIS A 189 -14.62 -13.10 -26.25
C HIS A 189 -14.06 -12.96 -24.83
N ILE A 190 -14.20 -11.78 -24.25
CA ILE A 190 -13.87 -11.55 -22.84
C ILE A 190 -15.10 -11.94 -22.03
N VAL A 191 -14.91 -12.80 -21.04
CA VAL A 191 -15.97 -13.29 -20.15
C VAL A 191 -15.62 -12.98 -18.70
N LEU A 192 -16.62 -12.62 -17.91
CA LEU A 192 -16.47 -12.28 -16.51
C LEU A 192 -16.38 -13.52 -15.63
N GLY A 193 -15.59 -13.43 -14.56
CA GLY A 193 -15.39 -14.48 -13.56
C GLY A 193 -15.91 -14.06 -12.17
N PRO A 194 -15.33 -14.61 -11.09
CA PRO A 194 -15.61 -14.16 -9.73
C PRO A 194 -15.38 -12.67 -9.53
N GLU A 195 -16.28 -12.02 -8.79
CA GLU A 195 -16.22 -10.59 -8.47
C GLU A 195 -16.52 -10.31 -7.00
N SER A 196 -16.35 -9.06 -6.57
CA SER A 196 -16.55 -8.62 -5.20
C SER A 196 -17.95 -8.07 -4.89
N LEU A 197 -18.79 -7.80 -5.90
CA LEU A 197 -20.14 -7.29 -5.70
C LEU A 197 -21.03 -8.37 -5.06
N ALA A 198 -21.93 -8.00 -4.15
CA ALA A 198 -22.87 -8.93 -3.52
C ALA A 198 -23.91 -9.45 -4.55
N GLU A 199 -24.49 -10.64 -4.35
CA GLU A 199 -25.43 -11.20 -5.35
C GLU A 199 -26.71 -10.38 -5.54
N ASP A 200 -27.09 -9.60 -4.53
CA ASP A 200 -28.22 -8.68 -4.54
C ASP A 200 -27.86 -7.28 -5.08
N ASP A 201 -26.58 -7.04 -5.39
CA ASP A 201 -26.15 -5.80 -6.04
C ASP A 201 -26.73 -5.75 -7.47
N PRO A 202 -27.37 -4.64 -7.90
CA PRO A 202 -27.93 -4.51 -9.24
C PRO A 202 -26.92 -4.69 -10.39
N TRP A 203 -25.62 -4.52 -10.11
CA TRP A 203 -24.55 -4.66 -11.09
C TRP A 203 -23.76 -5.96 -10.96
N ALA A 204 -24.12 -6.85 -10.02
CA ALA A 204 -23.49 -8.17 -9.94
C ALA A 204 -23.91 -9.04 -11.12
N LEU A 205 -22.95 -9.73 -11.72
CA LEU A 205 -23.12 -10.57 -12.90
C LEU A 205 -22.73 -12.01 -12.62
N PRO A 206 -23.47 -12.99 -13.18
CA PRO A 206 -23.09 -14.38 -13.07
C PRO A 206 -21.78 -14.65 -13.83
N PRO A 207 -20.99 -15.65 -13.41
CA PRO A 207 -19.78 -16.05 -14.13
C PRO A 207 -20.11 -16.48 -15.55
N GLY A 208 -19.20 -16.19 -16.47
CA GLY A 208 -19.35 -16.47 -17.90
C GLY A 208 -20.19 -15.46 -18.66
N THR A 209 -20.67 -14.40 -18.01
CA THR A 209 -21.28 -13.26 -18.72
C THR A 209 -20.25 -12.67 -19.67
N VAL A 210 -20.65 -12.48 -20.93
CA VAL A 210 -19.79 -11.86 -21.95
C VAL A 210 -19.66 -10.38 -21.63
N TYR A 211 -18.44 -9.86 -21.69
CA TYR A 211 -18.18 -8.42 -21.58
C TYR A 211 -18.62 -7.77 -22.90
N ASP A 212 -19.64 -6.92 -22.86
CA ASP A 212 -20.27 -6.32 -24.04
C ASP A 212 -19.39 -5.26 -24.72
N GLN A 213 -18.75 -4.36 -23.97
CA GLN A 213 -17.93 -3.27 -24.53
C GLN A 213 -16.48 -3.26 -24.04
N PRO A 214 -15.69 -4.32 -24.28
CA PRO A 214 -14.29 -4.36 -23.89
C PRO A 214 -13.47 -3.30 -24.64
N SER A 215 -12.56 -2.66 -23.93
CA SER A 215 -11.58 -1.73 -24.48
C SER A 215 -10.40 -2.50 -25.12
N PRO A 216 -9.61 -1.84 -25.99
CA PRO A 216 -8.35 -2.41 -26.48
C PRO A 216 -7.39 -2.80 -25.35
N GLY A 217 -7.44 -2.11 -24.21
CA GLY A 217 -6.63 -2.43 -23.03
C GLY A 217 -7.03 -3.75 -22.37
N ASP A 218 -8.33 -4.08 -22.37
CA ASP A 218 -8.85 -5.35 -21.82
C ASP A 218 -8.37 -6.55 -22.64
N PHE A 219 -8.30 -6.39 -23.96
CA PHE A 219 -7.68 -7.41 -24.83
C PHE A 219 -6.17 -7.47 -24.63
N ALA A 220 -5.49 -6.32 -24.56
CA ALA A 220 -4.03 -6.28 -24.39
C ALA A 220 -3.60 -7.01 -23.12
N ILE A 221 -4.23 -6.75 -21.97
CA ILE A 221 -3.86 -7.43 -20.71
C ILE A 221 -4.04 -8.95 -20.80
N LEU A 222 -5.10 -9.43 -21.46
CA LEU A 222 -5.37 -10.87 -21.60
C LEU A 222 -4.49 -11.56 -22.65
N GLN A 223 -3.96 -10.81 -23.62
CA GLN A 223 -3.14 -11.35 -24.72
C GLN A 223 -1.64 -11.23 -24.46
N SER A 224 -1.16 -10.05 -24.03
CA SER A 224 0.25 -9.76 -23.79
C SER A 224 0.64 -9.81 -22.31
N GLY A 225 -0.33 -9.71 -21.38
CA GLY A 225 -0.04 -9.59 -19.95
C GLY A 225 0.44 -8.19 -19.54
N GLU A 226 0.32 -7.18 -20.40
CA GLU A 226 0.74 -5.82 -20.09
C GLU A 226 -0.29 -5.13 -19.17
N PRO A 227 0.05 -4.83 -17.89
CA PRO A 227 -0.86 -4.16 -16.99
C PRO A 227 -1.12 -2.72 -17.45
N ALA A 228 -2.35 -2.23 -17.25
CA ALA A 228 -2.75 -0.93 -17.77
C ALA A 228 -3.78 -0.27 -16.85
N THR A 229 -3.80 1.07 -16.87
CA THR A 229 -4.92 1.86 -16.36
C THR A 229 -5.64 2.52 -17.53
N VAL A 230 -6.90 2.16 -17.74
CA VAL A 230 -7.75 2.61 -18.85
C VAL A 230 -8.80 3.60 -18.31
N GLY A 231 -9.28 4.48 -19.16
CA GLY A 231 -10.34 5.44 -18.79
C GLY A 231 -9.82 6.84 -18.46
N PRO A 232 -10.70 7.81 -18.14
CA PRO A 232 -12.13 7.61 -17.90
C PRO A 232 -12.88 7.17 -19.17
N ARG A 233 -13.67 6.11 -19.08
CA ARG A 233 -14.47 5.59 -20.20
C ARG A 233 -15.87 5.27 -19.74
N GLN A 234 -16.84 5.60 -20.59
CA GLN A 234 -18.21 5.18 -20.41
C GLN A 234 -18.38 3.76 -20.97
N ASN A 235 -18.97 2.88 -20.18
CA ASN A 235 -19.39 1.53 -20.55
C ASN A 235 -20.82 1.28 -20.04
N GLU A 236 -21.31 0.06 -20.20
CA GLU A 236 -22.62 -0.40 -19.76
C GLU A 236 -22.86 -0.27 -18.24
N TYR A 237 -21.79 -0.14 -17.44
CA TYR A 237 -21.85 -0.05 -15.98
C TYR A 237 -21.74 1.39 -15.44
N GLY A 238 -21.34 2.37 -16.28
CA GLY A 238 -21.10 3.74 -15.85
C GLY A 238 -19.91 4.39 -16.54
N THR A 239 -19.29 5.39 -15.90
CA THR A 239 -18.04 6.01 -16.39
C THR A 239 -16.93 5.80 -15.37
N PHE A 240 -15.89 5.07 -15.76
CA PHE A 240 -14.87 4.60 -14.84
C PHE A 240 -13.45 4.84 -15.33
N VAL A 241 -12.55 4.99 -14.36
CA VAL A 241 -11.13 4.72 -14.54
C VAL A 241 -10.86 3.34 -13.96
N SER A 242 -10.31 2.45 -14.78
CA SER A 242 -10.14 1.04 -14.45
C SER A 242 -8.67 0.67 -14.50
N ALA A 243 -8.16 -0.05 -13.51
CA ALA A 243 -6.82 -0.66 -13.60
C ALA A 243 -6.91 -2.17 -13.71
N LEU A 244 -6.03 -2.73 -14.55
CA LEU A 244 -6.02 -4.12 -14.94
C LEU A 244 -4.67 -4.74 -14.62
N ALA A 245 -4.68 -5.93 -14.02
CA ALA A 245 -3.48 -6.71 -13.71
C ALA A 245 -3.67 -8.20 -14.06
N PRO A 246 -2.63 -8.89 -14.55
CA PRO A 246 -2.77 -10.27 -14.99
C PRO A 246 -2.50 -11.24 -13.85
N VAL A 247 -3.28 -12.31 -13.78
CA VAL A 247 -2.92 -13.50 -13.01
C VAL A 247 -2.22 -14.46 -13.96
N LEU A 248 -0.94 -14.69 -13.72
CA LEU A 248 -0.09 -15.49 -14.58
C LEU A 248 0.00 -16.93 -14.09
N ASP A 249 0.11 -17.87 -15.03
CA ASP A 249 0.55 -19.23 -14.72
C ASP A 249 2.04 -19.23 -14.37
N PRO A 250 2.44 -19.62 -13.15
CA PRO A 250 3.85 -19.57 -12.74
C PRO A 250 4.78 -20.44 -13.60
N GLN A 251 4.23 -21.48 -14.26
CA GLN A 251 5.03 -22.40 -15.07
C GLN A 251 5.20 -21.92 -16.52
N SER A 252 4.11 -21.45 -17.12
CA SER A 252 4.08 -21.12 -18.56
C SER A 252 4.20 -19.62 -18.84
N GLY A 253 4.02 -18.76 -17.83
CA GLY A 253 3.97 -17.30 -17.98
C GLY A 253 2.72 -16.80 -18.73
N ARG A 254 1.78 -17.68 -19.08
CA ARG A 254 0.55 -17.32 -19.80
C ARG A 254 -0.44 -16.66 -18.85
N VAL A 255 -1.20 -15.70 -19.37
CA VAL A 255 -2.30 -15.06 -18.64
C VAL A 255 -3.44 -16.06 -18.47
N LEU A 256 -3.81 -16.35 -17.22
CA LEU A 256 -4.94 -17.23 -16.89
C LEU A 256 -6.26 -16.45 -16.83
N MET A 257 -6.19 -15.24 -16.25
CA MET A 257 -7.26 -14.26 -16.10
C MET A 257 -6.64 -12.88 -15.82
N ALA A 258 -7.45 -11.83 -15.88
CA ALA A 258 -7.11 -10.50 -15.40
C ALA A 258 -8.02 -10.09 -14.24
N VAL A 259 -7.47 -9.32 -13.31
CA VAL A 259 -8.21 -8.61 -12.25
C VAL A 259 -8.39 -7.18 -12.71
N GLY A 260 -9.62 -6.68 -12.59
CA GLY A 260 -9.98 -5.30 -12.83
C GLY A 260 -10.47 -4.62 -11.56
N ILE A 261 -10.11 -3.35 -11.39
CA ILE A 261 -10.58 -2.48 -10.31
C ILE A 261 -11.15 -1.21 -10.92
N ASP A 262 -12.35 -0.81 -10.52
CA ASP A 262 -13.00 0.40 -11.01
C ASP A 262 -13.11 1.51 -9.96
N VAL A 263 -12.84 2.74 -10.40
CA VAL A 263 -13.10 3.99 -9.68
C VAL A 263 -14.04 4.87 -10.50
N ASP A 264 -15.07 5.42 -9.86
CA ASP A 264 -16.03 6.32 -10.51
C ASP A 264 -15.33 7.57 -11.06
N ALA A 265 -15.57 7.89 -12.33
CA ALA A 265 -14.93 9.04 -12.97
C ALA A 265 -15.30 10.37 -12.31
N THR A 266 -16.47 10.49 -11.67
CA THR A 266 -16.88 11.70 -10.95
C THR A 266 -16.01 11.92 -9.73
N GLU A 267 -15.78 10.85 -8.95
CA GLU A 267 -14.90 10.88 -7.78
C GLU A 267 -13.45 11.11 -8.18
N TRP A 268 -12.99 10.41 -9.23
CA TRP A 268 -11.68 10.61 -9.82
C TRP A 268 -11.42 12.06 -10.21
N ASN A 269 -12.34 12.65 -10.99
CA ASN A 269 -12.22 14.04 -11.44
C ASN A 269 -12.27 15.02 -10.26
N LEU A 270 -13.12 14.77 -9.25
CA LEU A 270 -13.17 15.59 -8.04
C LEU A 270 -11.82 15.61 -7.30
N LEU A 271 -11.14 14.47 -7.22
CA LEU A 271 -9.82 14.36 -6.59
C LEU A 271 -8.73 15.10 -7.40
N VAL A 272 -8.74 14.97 -8.73
CA VAL A 272 -7.83 15.72 -9.61
C VAL A 272 -8.06 17.23 -9.49
N GLU A 273 -9.32 17.68 -9.48
CA GLU A 273 -9.68 19.09 -9.35
C GLU A 273 -9.35 19.66 -7.97
N ARG A 274 -9.49 18.87 -6.89
CA ARG A 274 -9.00 19.25 -5.55
C ARG A 274 -7.49 19.50 -5.55
N GLY A 275 -6.72 18.70 -6.30
CA GLY A 275 -5.28 18.91 -6.49
C GLY A 275 -4.94 20.27 -7.13
N ARG A 276 -5.82 20.84 -7.96
CA ARG A 276 -5.60 22.15 -8.60
C ARG A 276 -5.79 23.35 -7.67
N LEU A 277 -6.43 23.19 -6.51
CA LEU A 277 -6.81 24.31 -5.66
C LEU A 277 -5.61 25.14 -5.19
N LEU A 278 -4.58 24.49 -4.63
CA LEU A 278 -3.40 25.17 -4.11
C LEU A 278 -2.59 25.90 -5.20
N PRO A 279 -2.22 25.29 -6.34
CA PRO A 279 -1.52 26.01 -7.41
C PRO A 279 -2.37 27.14 -8.02
N ASN A 280 -3.69 26.97 -8.14
CA ASN A 280 -4.59 28.04 -8.57
C ASN A 280 -4.57 29.22 -7.59
N LEU A 281 -4.63 28.97 -6.28
CA LEU A 281 -4.55 30.04 -5.27
C LEU A 281 -3.21 30.79 -5.34
N VAL A 282 -2.09 30.07 -5.47
CA VAL A 282 -0.76 30.68 -5.61
C VAL A 282 -0.65 31.49 -6.91
N ALA A 283 -1.24 31.03 -8.00
CA ALA A 283 -1.23 31.73 -9.28
C ALA A 283 -2.15 32.96 -9.32
N LEU A 284 -3.29 32.92 -8.62
CA LEU A 284 -4.26 34.02 -8.58
C LEU A 284 -3.91 35.10 -7.54
N ALA A 285 -3.19 34.77 -6.47
CA ALA A 285 -2.79 35.73 -5.44
C ALA A 285 -2.04 36.97 -6.00
N PRO A 286 -1.06 36.84 -6.91
CA PRO A 286 -0.43 37.95 -7.63
C PRO A 286 -1.41 38.92 -8.30
N LEU A 287 -2.51 38.41 -8.87
CA LEU A 287 -3.51 39.22 -9.57
C LEU A 287 -4.28 40.14 -8.61
N LEU A 288 -4.38 39.77 -7.34
CA LEU A 288 -5.01 40.57 -6.29
C LEU A 288 -3.99 41.49 -5.60
N ILE A 289 -2.78 41.00 -5.36
CA ILE A 289 -1.75 41.73 -4.61
C ILE A 289 -1.15 42.87 -5.46
N LEU A 290 -0.85 42.63 -6.74
CA LEU A 290 -0.16 43.61 -7.58
C LEU A 290 -0.96 44.93 -7.74
N PRO A 291 -2.28 44.94 -8.04
CA PRO A 291 -3.05 46.17 -8.11
C PRO A 291 -3.08 46.95 -6.80
N VAL A 292 -3.17 46.25 -5.67
CA VAL A 292 -3.18 46.87 -4.33
C VAL A 292 -1.84 47.54 -4.05
N VAL A 293 -0.73 46.85 -4.32
CA VAL A 293 0.63 47.41 -4.16
C VAL A 293 0.82 48.63 -5.06
N LEU A 294 0.42 48.56 -6.34
CA LEU A 294 0.50 49.70 -7.26
C LEU A 294 -0.37 50.88 -6.80
N ALA A 295 -1.57 50.63 -6.28
CA ALA A 295 -2.46 51.66 -5.75
C ALA A 295 -1.88 52.34 -4.49
N LEU A 296 -1.27 51.57 -3.59
CA LEU A 296 -0.59 52.10 -2.40
C LEU A 296 0.63 52.95 -2.77
N LEU A 297 1.44 52.50 -3.73
CA LEU A 297 2.57 53.28 -4.25
C LEU A 297 2.10 54.59 -4.88
N GLN A 298 1.03 54.53 -5.69
CA GLN A 298 0.43 55.70 -6.31
C GLN A 298 -0.12 56.70 -5.28
N TRP A 299 -0.78 56.20 -4.23
CA TRP A 299 -1.32 57.00 -3.14
C TRP A 299 -0.20 57.69 -2.33
N HIS A 300 0.88 56.96 -2.03
CA HIS A 300 2.05 57.50 -1.37
C HIS A 300 2.71 58.61 -2.19
N GLU A 301 2.92 58.40 -3.50
CA GLU A 301 3.51 59.42 -4.36
C GLU A 301 2.63 60.66 -4.53
N GLN A 302 1.31 60.48 -4.64
CA GLN A 302 0.37 61.62 -4.69
C GLN A 302 0.45 62.47 -3.42
N ARG A 303 0.54 61.85 -2.24
CA ARG A 303 0.69 62.57 -0.97
C ARG A 303 2.00 63.35 -0.88
N VAL A 304 3.11 62.75 -1.31
CA VAL A 304 4.45 63.36 -1.19
C VAL A 304 4.69 64.45 -2.24
N THR A 305 4.21 64.27 -3.47
CA THR A 305 4.51 65.17 -4.59
C THR A 305 3.37 66.15 -4.92
N HIS A 306 2.21 66.04 -4.27
CA HIS A 306 0.98 66.78 -4.55
C HIS A 306 0.53 66.72 -6.03
N ARG A 307 1.02 65.75 -6.79
CA ARG A 307 0.67 65.53 -8.20
C ARG A 307 0.40 64.05 -8.44
N ARG A 308 -0.58 63.77 -9.28
CA ARG A 308 -0.80 62.40 -9.77
C ARG A 308 0.23 62.10 -10.84
N VAL A 309 1.17 61.21 -10.53
CA VAL A 309 2.13 60.67 -11.51
C VAL A 309 1.45 59.59 -12.33
N ASP A 310 1.74 59.53 -13.63
CA ASP A 310 1.15 58.57 -14.55
C ASP A 310 1.55 57.11 -14.24
N TRP A 311 2.73 56.91 -13.67
CA TRP A 311 3.25 55.61 -13.23
C TRP A 311 4.07 55.75 -11.94
N PRO A 312 3.84 54.91 -10.92
CA PRO A 312 4.63 54.98 -9.70
C PRO A 312 6.09 54.65 -10.00
N ARG A 313 7.02 55.40 -9.41
CA ARG A 313 8.48 55.25 -9.63
C ARG A 313 8.96 53.82 -9.36
N TYR A 314 8.33 53.14 -8.42
CA TYR A 314 8.67 51.77 -8.01
C TYR A 314 7.75 50.70 -8.63
N GLY A 315 6.93 51.03 -9.64
CA GLY A 315 5.99 50.09 -10.25
C GLY A 315 6.67 48.89 -10.93
N GLY A 316 7.83 49.10 -11.57
CA GLY A 316 8.62 48.00 -12.15
C GLY A 316 9.15 47.04 -11.08
N THR A 317 9.60 47.58 -9.94
CA THR A 317 10.05 46.77 -8.79
C THR A 317 8.90 45.96 -8.19
N ALA A 318 7.70 46.54 -8.10
CA ALA A 318 6.51 45.82 -7.62
C ALA A 318 6.17 44.63 -8.54
N ILE A 319 6.19 44.84 -9.86
CA ILE A 319 5.97 43.76 -10.84
C ILE A 319 7.01 42.64 -10.68
N ALA A 320 8.29 42.99 -10.61
CA ALA A 320 9.37 42.02 -10.48
C ALA A 320 9.26 41.20 -9.18
N VAL A 321 8.96 41.85 -8.05
CA VAL A 321 8.77 41.17 -6.76
C VAL A 321 7.55 40.26 -6.80
N THR A 322 6.41 40.72 -7.33
CA THR A 322 5.19 39.89 -7.39
C THR A 322 5.37 38.69 -8.32
N LEU A 323 6.00 38.87 -9.48
CA LEU A 323 6.30 37.76 -10.39
C LEU A 323 7.32 36.80 -9.77
N GLY A 324 8.36 37.31 -9.10
CA GLY A 324 9.34 36.50 -8.38
C GLY A 324 8.67 35.65 -7.30
N LEU A 325 7.80 36.23 -6.48
CA LEU A 325 7.05 35.49 -5.45
C LEU A 325 6.12 34.43 -6.04
N MET A 326 5.47 34.71 -7.18
CA MET A 326 4.65 33.73 -7.90
C MET A 326 5.51 32.53 -8.34
N LEU A 327 6.63 32.79 -9.02
CA LEU A 327 7.54 31.75 -9.50
C LEU A 327 8.13 30.94 -8.34
N THR A 328 8.51 31.60 -7.24
CA THR A 328 8.98 30.92 -6.02
C THR A 328 7.87 30.04 -5.44
N GLY A 329 6.64 30.54 -5.32
CA GLY A 329 5.51 29.76 -4.81
C GLY A 329 5.24 28.51 -5.67
N LEU A 330 5.18 28.67 -6.99
CA LEU A 330 5.01 27.55 -7.92
C LEU A 330 6.17 26.55 -7.86
N GLY A 331 7.42 27.04 -7.76
CA GLY A 331 8.60 26.20 -7.61
C GLY A 331 8.59 25.40 -6.30
N VAL A 332 8.14 26.00 -5.20
CA VAL A 332 7.96 25.30 -3.92
C VAL A 332 6.91 24.20 -4.04
N LEU A 333 5.76 24.48 -4.66
CA LEU A 333 4.72 23.45 -4.87
C LEU A 333 5.22 22.29 -5.75
N TYR A 334 5.99 22.59 -6.78
CA TYR A 334 6.64 21.58 -7.63
C TYR A 334 7.56 20.67 -6.82
N VAL A 335 8.44 21.24 -5.99
CA VAL A 335 9.37 20.48 -5.15
C VAL A 335 8.62 19.64 -4.12
N ILE A 336 7.63 20.21 -3.45
CA ILE A 336 6.79 19.50 -2.47
C ILE A 336 6.13 18.28 -3.11
N GLU A 337 5.48 18.44 -4.27
CA GLU A 337 4.83 17.33 -4.97
C GLU A 337 5.83 16.26 -5.41
N SER A 338 6.99 16.68 -5.93
CA SER A 338 8.07 15.76 -6.30
C SER A 338 8.59 14.97 -5.10
N GLU A 339 8.85 15.63 -3.96
CA GLU A 339 9.31 14.98 -2.73
C GLU A 339 8.26 14.04 -2.14
N HIS A 340 6.98 14.42 -2.16
CA HIS A 340 5.88 13.54 -1.74
C HIS A 340 5.83 12.28 -2.59
N HIS A 341 5.92 12.44 -3.91
CA HIS A 341 5.91 11.31 -4.82
C HIS A 341 7.12 10.38 -4.63
N GLN A 342 8.34 10.92 -4.46
CA GLN A 342 9.53 10.11 -4.20
C GLN A 342 9.47 9.38 -2.85
N ARG A 343 8.98 10.05 -1.80
CA ARG A 343 8.75 9.42 -0.49
C ARG A 343 7.74 8.29 -0.58
N TRP A 344 6.63 8.51 -1.29
CA TRP A 344 5.61 7.49 -1.51
C TRP A 344 6.16 6.27 -2.26
N LEU A 345 6.88 6.46 -3.37
CA LEU A 345 7.49 5.36 -4.12
C LEU A 345 8.55 4.59 -3.32
N THR A 346 9.27 5.27 -2.44
CA THR A 346 10.26 4.64 -1.55
C THR A 346 9.54 3.83 -0.49
N PHE A 347 8.51 4.40 0.14
CA PHE A 347 7.66 3.73 1.12
C PHE A 347 6.98 2.50 0.51
N GLN A 348 6.37 2.59 -0.67
CA GLN A 348 5.72 1.46 -1.34
C GLN A 348 6.70 0.32 -1.60
N ARG A 349 7.92 0.61 -2.08
CA ARG A 349 8.95 -0.41 -2.30
C ARG A 349 9.39 -1.08 -1.00
N LEU A 350 9.54 -0.31 0.08
CA LEU A 350 9.85 -0.85 1.40
C LEU A 350 8.69 -1.72 1.92
N ALA A 351 7.46 -1.22 1.88
CA ALA A 351 6.28 -1.95 2.30
C ALA A 351 6.13 -3.27 1.53
N GLU A 352 6.22 -3.23 0.20
CA GLU A 352 6.16 -4.41 -0.67
C GLU A 352 7.24 -5.43 -0.36
N SER A 353 8.50 -4.99 -0.21
CA SER A 353 9.59 -5.90 0.12
C SER A 353 9.39 -6.61 1.46
N ARG A 354 8.70 -5.96 2.41
CA ARG A 354 8.45 -6.53 3.74
C ARG A 354 7.20 -7.43 3.75
N THR A 355 6.11 -6.99 3.11
CA THR A 355 4.87 -7.78 3.03
C THR A 355 5.06 -9.03 2.16
N ALA A 356 5.90 -8.96 1.11
CA ALA A 356 6.27 -10.11 0.30
C ALA A 356 6.86 -11.26 1.15
N LEU A 357 7.67 -10.98 2.17
CA LEU A 357 8.22 -12.02 3.05
C LEU A 357 7.14 -12.79 3.81
N VAL A 358 6.12 -12.06 4.29
CA VAL A 358 4.98 -12.64 5.01
C VAL A 358 4.13 -13.47 4.06
N ARG A 359 3.77 -12.90 2.90
CA ARG A 359 3.01 -13.58 1.84
C ARG A 359 3.71 -14.87 1.39
N ASP A 360 4.99 -14.79 1.05
CA ASP A 360 5.76 -15.91 0.54
C ASP A 360 5.90 -17.01 1.59
N ARG A 361 6.00 -16.67 2.89
CA ARG A 361 5.99 -17.66 3.97
C ARG A 361 4.66 -18.39 4.07
N LEU A 362 3.53 -17.68 4.02
CA LEU A 362 2.20 -18.29 4.05
C LEU A 362 1.96 -19.17 2.82
N PHE A 363 2.38 -18.73 1.63
CA PHE A 363 2.31 -19.54 0.41
C PHE A 363 3.23 -20.76 0.45
N SER A 364 4.41 -20.65 1.06
CA SER A 364 5.29 -21.78 1.32
C SER A 364 4.63 -22.80 2.23
N LEU A 365 3.97 -22.38 3.32
CA LEU A 365 3.25 -23.29 4.21
C LEU A 365 2.13 -24.05 3.46
N ARG A 366 1.40 -23.38 2.56
CA ARG A 366 0.43 -24.06 1.67
C ARG A 366 1.11 -25.15 0.84
N SER A 367 2.25 -24.82 0.23
CA SER A 367 3.02 -25.76 -0.62
C SER A 367 3.57 -26.94 0.18
N ASP A 368 4.05 -26.70 1.41
CA ASP A 368 4.57 -27.72 2.32
C ASP A 368 3.45 -28.73 2.66
N LEU A 369 2.27 -28.24 3.05
CA LEU A 369 1.11 -29.08 3.35
C LEU A 369 0.61 -29.86 2.12
N ALA A 370 0.57 -29.22 0.94
CA ALA A 370 0.23 -29.89 -0.31
C ALA A 370 1.24 -31.00 -0.66
N THR A 371 2.51 -30.83 -0.29
CA THR A 371 3.56 -31.82 -0.50
C THR A 371 3.41 -33.01 0.46
N ILE A 372 3.02 -32.78 1.72
CA ILE A 372 2.63 -33.85 2.64
C ILE A 372 1.39 -34.60 2.12
N ALA A 373 0.40 -33.89 1.58
CA ALA A 373 -0.77 -34.53 0.99
C ALA A 373 -0.39 -35.47 -0.17
N ARG A 374 0.50 -35.03 -1.07
CA ARG A 374 1.04 -35.86 -2.15
C ARG A 374 1.85 -37.06 -1.64
N PHE A 375 2.62 -36.89 -0.56
CA PHE A 375 3.35 -37.99 0.07
C PHE A 375 2.39 -39.11 0.53
N TYR A 376 1.29 -38.76 1.21
CA TYR A 376 0.27 -39.75 1.58
C TYR A 376 -0.49 -40.32 0.37
N GLN A 377 -0.69 -39.56 -0.70
CA GLN A 377 -1.33 -40.06 -1.93
C GLN A 377 -0.46 -41.09 -2.67
N GLY A 378 0.87 -40.97 -2.57
CA GLY A 378 1.83 -41.90 -3.16
C GLY A 378 2.17 -43.11 -2.30
N SER A 379 1.68 -43.17 -1.05
CA SER A 379 1.99 -44.23 -0.09
C SER A 379 0.74 -45.04 0.27
N GLU A 380 0.90 -46.36 0.41
CA GLU A 380 -0.15 -47.24 0.93
C GLU A 380 -0.33 -47.07 2.45
N TYR A 381 0.80 -46.96 3.16
CA TYR A 381 0.87 -46.70 4.58
C TYR A 381 2.06 -45.79 4.87
N VAL A 382 1.92 -44.90 5.85
CA VAL A 382 2.98 -44.02 6.31
C VAL A 382 3.18 -44.29 7.80
N THR A 383 4.36 -44.79 8.16
CA THR A 383 4.75 -45.00 9.56
C THR A 383 5.05 -43.67 10.25
N ARG A 384 5.02 -43.65 11.59
CA ARG A 384 5.45 -42.49 12.39
C ARG A 384 6.87 -42.04 12.06
N GLN A 385 7.80 -42.98 11.86
CA GLN A 385 9.20 -42.66 11.57
C GLN A 385 9.35 -42.03 10.18
N GLU A 386 8.64 -42.54 9.17
CA GLU A 386 8.63 -41.94 7.82
C GLU A 386 8.02 -40.53 7.85
N PHE A 387 6.92 -40.35 8.60
CA PHE A 387 6.33 -39.04 8.79
C PHE A 387 7.30 -38.05 9.45
N HIS A 388 8.00 -38.47 10.51
CA HIS A 388 9.04 -37.67 11.16
C HIS A 388 10.15 -37.28 10.18
N THR A 389 10.74 -38.26 9.49
CA THR A 389 11.82 -38.03 8.53
C THR A 389 11.41 -37.09 7.40
N PHE A 390 10.18 -37.20 6.90
CA PHE A 390 9.67 -36.35 5.84
C PHE A 390 9.39 -34.91 6.30
N THR A 391 8.83 -34.74 7.50
CA THR A 391 8.37 -33.43 8.00
C THR A 391 9.45 -32.66 8.75
N ALA A 392 10.49 -33.31 9.27
CA ALA A 392 11.57 -32.66 10.03
C ALA A 392 12.22 -31.46 9.31
N PRO A 393 12.51 -31.51 7.99
CA PRO A 393 13.02 -30.33 7.27
C PRO A 393 12.02 -29.17 7.20
N LEU A 394 10.72 -29.47 7.10
CA LEU A 394 9.64 -28.49 6.97
C LEU A 394 9.41 -27.70 8.27
N MET A 395 9.80 -28.26 9.41
CA MET A 395 9.70 -27.63 10.73
C MET A 395 10.70 -26.48 10.95
N THR A 396 11.67 -26.30 10.07
CA THR A 396 12.69 -25.23 10.20
C THR A 396 12.17 -23.86 9.75
N GLY A 397 10.99 -23.81 9.13
CA GLY A 397 10.38 -22.59 8.62
C GLY A 397 9.88 -21.65 9.74
N PRO A 398 10.06 -20.33 9.61
CA PRO A 398 9.55 -19.36 10.57
C PRO A 398 8.05 -19.51 10.84
N GLY A 399 7.65 -19.41 12.11
CA GLY A 399 6.25 -19.40 12.51
C GLY A 399 5.52 -20.74 12.53
N VAL A 400 6.10 -21.82 12.00
CA VAL A 400 5.48 -23.16 12.03
C VAL A 400 5.76 -23.80 13.37
N GLN A 401 4.70 -24.08 14.13
CA GLN A 401 4.84 -24.65 15.47
C GLN A 401 4.56 -26.16 15.51
N ALA A 402 3.70 -26.65 14.61
CA ALA A 402 3.49 -28.08 14.43
C ALA A 402 3.04 -28.43 13.02
N ILE A 403 3.42 -29.62 12.58
CA ILE A 403 2.84 -30.31 11.43
C ILE A 403 2.28 -31.64 11.92
N GLY A 404 1.09 -32.02 11.45
CA GLY A 404 0.43 -33.24 11.90
C GLY A 404 -0.36 -33.97 10.84
N TRP A 405 -0.72 -35.21 11.16
CA TRP A 405 -1.61 -36.05 10.38
C TRP A 405 -2.90 -36.30 11.17
N VAL A 406 -4.03 -36.01 10.53
CA VAL A 406 -5.37 -36.09 11.13
C VAL A 406 -6.24 -37.00 10.26
N PRO A 407 -6.27 -38.32 10.51
CA PRO A 407 -7.11 -39.25 9.77
C PRO A 407 -8.59 -38.98 10.05
N ARG A 408 -9.45 -39.23 9.05
CA ARG A 408 -10.90 -39.32 9.24
C ARG A 408 -11.23 -40.72 9.73
N VAL A 409 -11.68 -40.84 10.97
CA VAL A 409 -11.90 -42.15 11.62
C VAL A 409 -13.38 -42.37 11.91
N PRO A 410 -14.07 -43.22 11.13
CA PRO A 410 -15.42 -43.67 11.47
C PRO A 410 -15.47 -44.33 12.84
N SER A 411 -16.59 -44.18 13.55
CA SER A 411 -16.76 -44.71 14.91
C SER A 411 -16.39 -46.19 15.05
N ILE A 412 -16.79 -47.00 14.05
CA ILE A 412 -16.51 -48.43 14.00
C ILE A 412 -15.02 -48.77 13.87
N LYS A 413 -14.21 -47.85 13.32
CA LYS A 413 -12.76 -48.00 13.16
C LYS A 413 -11.96 -47.43 14.35
N LYS A 414 -12.60 -46.78 15.32
CA LYS A 414 -11.94 -46.14 16.47
C LYS A 414 -10.97 -47.10 17.19
N ALA A 415 -11.45 -48.27 17.62
CA ALA A 415 -10.66 -49.24 18.37
C ALA A 415 -9.47 -49.81 17.56
N MET A 416 -9.63 -49.91 16.24
CA MET A 416 -8.56 -50.32 15.32
C MET A 416 -7.44 -49.29 15.31
N TYR A 417 -7.75 -48.00 15.10
CA TYR A 417 -6.75 -46.92 15.13
C TYR A 417 -6.06 -46.79 16.48
N GLU A 418 -6.78 -46.96 17.60
CA GLU A 418 -6.16 -46.94 18.93
C GLU A 418 -5.18 -48.10 19.14
N THR A 419 -5.54 -49.30 18.68
CA THR A 419 -4.66 -50.48 18.74
C THR A 419 -3.43 -50.29 17.86
N MET A 420 -3.60 -49.80 16.63
CA MET A 420 -2.50 -49.51 15.71
C MET A 420 -1.54 -48.48 16.31
N ALA A 421 -2.04 -47.39 16.89
CA ALA A 421 -1.19 -46.37 17.52
C ALA A 421 -0.39 -46.93 18.71
N ARG A 422 -0.98 -47.83 19.50
CA ARG A 422 -0.28 -48.52 20.60
C ARG A 422 0.82 -49.44 20.09
N GLN A 423 0.58 -50.14 18.98
CA GLN A 423 1.59 -50.96 18.30
C GLN A 423 2.71 -50.09 17.67
N ASP A 424 2.39 -48.88 17.23
CA ASP A 424 3.31 -47.85 16.71
C ASP A 424 4.11 -47.11 17.82
N GLY A 425 4.11 -47.62 19.06
CA GLY A 425 4.92 -47.12 20.17
C GLY A 425 4.25 -46.09 21.09
N LEU A 426 2.95 -45.84 20.97
CA LEU A 426 2.18 -44.99 21.88
C LEU A 426 1.34 -45.82 22.87
N GLU A 427 2.00 -46.40 23.88
CA GLU A 427 1.43 -47.38 24.82
C GLU A 427 0.09 -46.96 25.48
N HIS A 428 -0.17 -45.66 25.61
CA HIS A 428 -1.39 -45.10 26.23
C HIS A 428 -2.26 -44.29 25.27
N PHE A 429 -2.12 -44.47 23.96
CA PHE A 429 -2.94 -43.75 23.00
C PHE A 429 -4.43 -44.11 23.14
N SER A 430 -5.25 -43.07 23.18
CA SER A 430 -6.71 -43.14 23.09
C SER A 430 -7.23 -41.88 22.41
N ILE A 431 -8.38 -41.98 21.75
CA ILE A 431 -9.02 -40.81 21.14
C ILE A 431 -9.85 -40.10 22.22
N PHE A 432 -9.47 -38.87 22.52
CA PHE A 432 -10.03 -38.09 23.63
C PHE A 432 -10.44 -36.68 23.21
N GLN A 433 -11.24 -36.04 24.05
CA GLN A 433 -11.60 -34.63 23.94
C GLN A 433 -11.11 -33.89 25.18
N ARG A 434 -10.81 -32.60 25.05
CA ARG A 434 -10.53 -31.77 26.23
C ARG A 434 -11.83 -31.19 26.76
N SER A 435 -12.05 -31.36 28.06
CA SER A 435 -13.06 -30.64 28.81
C SER A 435 -12.74 -29.13 28.89
N THR A 436 -13.74 -28.30 29.17
CA THR A 436 -13.60 -26.87 29.55
C THR A 436 -12.79 -26.63 30.83
N ARG A 437 -12.31 -27.70 31.48
CA ARG A 437 -11.38 -27.70 32.63
C ARG A 437 -10.05 -28.38 32.32
N GLU A 438 -9.67 -28.52 31.05
CA GLU A 438 -8.42 -29.14 30.57
C GLU A 438 -8.21 -30.64 30.89
N ILE A 439 -9.23 -31.33 31.42
CA ILE A 439 -9.17 -32.77 31.67
C ILE A 439 -9.44 -33.52 30.35
N ALA A 440 -8.60 -34.50 30.02
CA ALA A 440 -8.85 -35.42 28.91
C ALA A 440 -10.04 -36.33 29.26
N LEU A 441 -11.10 -36.23 28.47
CA LEU A 441 -12.29 -37.07 28.58
C LEU A 441 -12.34 -38.02 27.38
N PRO A 442 -12.77 -39.29 27.55
CA PRO A 442 -13.05 -40.17 26.41
C PRO A 442 -13.99 -39.47 25.43
N ALA A 443 -13.67 -39.52 24.13
CA ALA A 443 -14.54 -38.89 23.15
C ALA A 443 -15.93 -39.56 23.16
N PRO A 444 -17.05 -38.81 23.27
CA PRO A 444 -18.41 -39.34 23.20
C PRO A 444 -18.62 -40.10 21.88
N ASN A 445 -19.60 -41.00 21.86
CA ASN A 445 -19.96 -41.72 20.63
C ASN A 445 -20.42 -40.72 19.56
N LYS A 446 -19.56 -40.50 18.56
CA LYS A 446 -19.81 -39.70 17.36
C LYS A 446 -19.80 -40.65 16.15
N ALA A 447 -20.38 -40.20 15.04
CA ALA A 447 -20.29 -40.92 13.76
C ALA A 447 -18.84 -41.03 13.28
N GLU A 448 -18.05 -39.97 13.47
CA GLU A 448 -16.66 -39.85 13.04
C GLU A 448 -15.81 -39.07 14.05
N TYR A 449 -14.50 -39.31 14.01
CA TYR A 449 -13.47 -38.67 14.84
C TYR A 449 -12.33 -38.15 13.97
N TYR A 450 -11.69 -37.07 14.41
CA TYR A 450 -10.53 -36.47 13.75
C TYR A 450 -9.35 -36.40 14.73
N PRO A 451 -8.77 -37.54 15.13
CA PRO A 451 -7.69 -37.55 16.12
C PRO A 451 -6.40 -36.98 15.52
N LEU A 452 -5.67 -36.17 16.29
CA LEU A 452 -4.29 -35.85 15.96
C LEU A 452 -3.41 -37.10 16.12
N TYR A 453 -3.11 -37.79 15.01
CA TYR A 453 -2.52 -39.13 15.02
C TYR A 453 -0.98 -39.10 14.98
N TYR A 454 -0.43 -38.22 14.15
CA TYR A 454 0.99 -37.85 14.15
C TYR A 454 1.14 -36.34 14.34
N VAL A 455 2.23 -35.93 15.02
CA VAL A 455 2.56 -34.52 15.22
C VAL A 455 4.07 -34.36 15.38
N GLU A 456 4.63 -33.36 14.71
CA GLU A 456 6.04 -32.97 14.83
C GLU A 456 6.15 -31.48 15.18
N PRO A 457 7.11 -31.07 16.05
CA PRO A 457 8.01 -31.94 16.80
C PRO A 457 7.25 -32.66 17.93
N LEU A 458 7.45 -33.97 18.04
CA LEU A 458 6.73 -34.80 19.02
C LEU A 458 6.95 -34.33 20.47
N ALA A 459 8.19 -33.94 20.83
CA ALA A 459 8.55 -33.59 22.20
C ALA A 459 7.72 -32.43 22.77
N ALA A 460 7.42 -31.41 21.97
CA ALA A 460 6.64 -30.25 22.40
C ALA A 460 5.12 -30.52 22.38
N ASN A 461 4.67 -31.54 21.64
CA ASN A 461 3.27 -31.73 21.26
C ASN A 461 2.67 -33.07 21.72
N ARG A 462 3.39 -33.82 22.54
CA ARG A 462 3.00 -35.18 22.96
C ARG A 462 1.61 -35.23 23.59
N ASP A 463 1.26 -34.22 24.39
CA ASP A 463 -0.02 -34.11 25.10
C ASP A 463 -1.22 -33.80 24.19
N ALA A 464 -0.98 -33.54 22.90
CA ALA A 464 -2.02 -33.33 21.91
C ALA A 464 -2.31 -34.59 21.08
N LEU A 465 -1.47 -35.63 21.14
CA LEU A 465 -1.70 -36.89 20.41
C LEU A 465 -2.97 -37.56 20.88
N GLY A 466 -3.88 -37.88 19.95
CA GLY A 466 -5.18 -38.48 20.23
C GLY A 466 -6.30 -37.47 20.50
N LEU A 467 -5.99 -36.17 20.55
CA LEU A 467 -7.00 -35.12 20.65
C LEU A 467 -7.90 -35.13 19.41
N ASP A 468 -9.21 -35.32 19.60
CA ASP A 468 -10.23 -35.18 18.56
C ASP A 468 -10.43 -33.70 18.21
N LEU A 469 -9.82 -33.27 17.11
CA LEU A 469 -9.84 -31.87 16.66
C LEU A 469 -11.25 -31.44 16.23
N GLY A 470 -12.11 -32.38 15.81
CA GLY A 470 -13.52 -32.13 15.51
C GLY A 470 -14.40 -31.91 16.75
N ALA A 471 -13.83 -31.91 17.95
CA ALA A 471 -14.55 -31.50 19.17
C ALA A 471 -14.57 -29.98 19.36
N ASP A 472 -13.55 -29.28 18.84
CA ASP A 472 -13.49 -27.83 18.88
C ASP A 472 -14.32 -27.23 17.72
N PRO A 473 -15.22 -26.25 17.96
CA PRO A 473 -16.07 -25.70 16.91
C PRO A 473 -15.31 -25.04 15.75
N ALA A 474 -14.24 -24.30 16.04
CA ALA A 474 -13.47 -23.58 15.02
C ALA A 474 -12.68 -24.56 14.13
N GLN A 475 -12.04 -25.56 14.73
CA GLN A 475 -11.37 -26.63 14.00
C GLN A 475 -12.35 -27.50 13.21
N ARG A 476 -13.51 -27.85 13.79
CA ARG A 476 -14.55 -28.61 13.09
C ARG A 476 -15.06 -27.88 11.85
N ALA A 477 -15.35 -26.59 11.94
CA ALA A 477 -15.82 -25.79 10.80
C ALA A 477 -14.78 -25.78 9.65
N ALA A 478 -13.49 -25.67 9.97
CA ALA A 478 -12.42 -25.72 8.98
C ALA A 478 -12.25 -27.11 8.36
N LEU A 479 -12.31 -28.18 9.17
CA LEU A 479 -12.28 -29.56 8.70
C LEU A 479 -13.46 -29.87 7.76
N GLU A 480 -14.69 -29.53 8.16
CA GLU A 480 -15.90 -29.71 7.35
C GLU A 480 -15.80 -28.94 6.03
N THR A 481 -15.31 -27.69 6.07
CA THR A 481 -15.11 -26.88 4.85
C THR A 481 -14.05 -27.48 3.93
N ALA A 482 -12.89 -27.87 4.47
CA ALA A 482 -11.84 -28.54 3.70
C ALA A 482 -12.33 -29.85 3.08
N MET A 483 -13.14 -30.60 3.82
CA MET A 483 -13.72 -31.87 3.37
C MET A 483 -14.69 -31.65 2.20
N ARG A 484 -15.66 -30.73 2.37
CA ARG A 484 -16.67 -30.42 1.35
C ARG A 484 -16.07 -29.83 0.07
N THR A 485 -15.09 -28.95 0.22
CA THR A 485 -14.51 -28.20 -0.91
C THR A 485 -13.34 -28.93 -1.58
N GLY A 486 -12.67 -29.82 -0.86
CA GLY A 486 -11.38 -30.38 -1.28
C GLY A 486 -10.23 -29.36 -1.27
N LEU A 487 -10.45 -28.15 -0.74
CA LEU A 487 -9.48 -27.06 -0.74
C LEU A 487 -8.84 -26.88 0.64
N VAL A 488 -7.58 -26.44 0.64
CA VAL A 488 -6.86 -26.05 1.87
C VAL A 488 -7.64 -24.97 2.62
N THR A 489 -7.84 -25.16 3.92
CA THR A 489 -8.69 -24.27 4.73
C THR A 489 -8.08 -24.03 6.11
N ALA A 490 -8.01 -22.76 6.52
CA ALA A 490 -7.60 -22.35 7.86
C ALA A 490 -8.82 -22.19 8.78
N THR A 491 -8.60 -22.38 10.07
CA THR A 491 -9.56 -21.99 11.11
C THR A 491 -9.72 -20.47 11.18
N ASP A 492 -10.77 -20.03 11.88
CA ASP A 492 -10.71 -18.71 12.50
C ASP A 492 -9.50 -18.63 13.46
N PRO A 493 -8.91 -17.44 13.65
CA PRO A 493 -7.83 -17.25 14.60
C PRO A 493 -8.21 -17.77 15.99
N LEU A 494 -7.41 -18.69 16.53
CA LEU A 494 -7.70 -19.30 17.83
C LEU A 494 -7.33 -18.31 18.93
N VAL A 495 -8.32 -17.59 19.45
CA VAL A 495 -8.16 -16.71 20.61
C VAL A 495 -8.23 -17.57 21.87
N THR A 496 -7.11 -17.60 22.60
CA THR A 496 -6.88 -18.19 23.92
C THR A 496 -8.12 -18.67 24.68
N VAL A 497 -8.25 -20.00 24.83
CA VAL A 497 -8.96 -20.60 25.96
C VAL A 497 -7.91 -21.33 26.79
N GLN A 498 -7.68 -20.85 28.01
CA GLN A 498 -7.08 -21.59 29.12
C GLN A 498 -5.73 -22.28 28.79
N GLY A 499 -4.64 -21.51 28.91
CA GLY A 499 -3.37 -22.07 29.38
C GLY A 499 -2.55 -23.02 28.48
N ARG A 500 -2.71 -23.07 27.14
CA ARG A 500 -1.88 -23.98 26.28
C ARG A 500 -1.39 -23.47 24.90
N VAL A 501 -0.18 -23.97 24.57
CA VAL A 501 0.59 -24.24 23.31
C VAL A 501 0.38 -23.39 22.03
N TRP A 502 -0.85 -23.03 21.64
CA TRP A 502 -1.16 -22.44 20.32
C TRP A 502 -1.80 -21.04 20.41
N GLN A 503 -1.27 -20.19 21.30
CA GLN A 503 -1.80 -18.83 21.51
C GLN A 503 -1.71 -17.98 20.23
N LYS A 504 -2.85 -17.41 19.79
CA LYS A 504 -2.95 -16.51 18.62
C LYS A 504 -2.43 -17.15 17.31
N GLY A 505 -2.63 -18.45 17.16
CA GLY A 505 -2.30 -19.18 15.94
C GLY A 505 -3.50 -19.44 15.03
N ILE A 506 -3.21 -19.84 13.80
CA ILE A 506 -4.17 -20.51 12.91
C ILE A 506 -3.79 -21.97 12.75
N VAL A 507 -4.80 -22.81 12.53
CA VAL A 507 -4.60 -24.19 12.11
C VAL A 507 -5.07 -24.32 10.67
N VAL A 508 -4.22 -24.88 9.82
CA VAL A 508 -4.46 -25.06 8.39
C VAL A 508 -4.60 -26.54 8.10
N TYR A 509 -5.69 -26.91 7.42
CA TYR A 509 -5.96 -28.27 6.98
C TYR A 509 -5.88 -28.38 5.46
N GLN A 510 -5.00 -29.24 4.99
CA GLN A 510 -4.93 -29.68 3.61
C GLN A 510 -5.60 -31.07 3.51
N PRO A 511 -6.74 -31.20 2.82
CA PRO A 511 -7.38 -32.49 2.64
C PRO A 511 -6.50 -33.41 1.78
N ILE A 512 -6.44 -34.68 2.17
CA ILE A 512 -5.77 -35.75 1.43
C ILE A 512 -6.86 -36.60 0.79
N LEU A 513 -7.01 -36.44 -0.52
CA LEU A 513 -8.02 -37.13 -1.30
C LEU A 513 -7.46 -38.45 -1.86
N ASP A 514 -8.28 -39.50 -1.87
CA ASP A 514 -7.98 -40.74 -2.58
C ASP A 514 -7.88 -40.53 -4.10
N ASN A 515 -7.01 -41.31 -4.73
CA ASN A 515 -6.90 -41.42 -6.19
C ASN A 515 -8.04 -42.31 -6.73
N ALA A 516 -9.29 -41.92 -6.52
CA ALA A 516 -10.43 -42.62 -7.11
C ALA A 516 -10.76 -42.03 -8.48
N GLU A 517 -10.81 -42.87 -9.52
CA GLU A 517 -11.36 -42.55 -10.84
C GLU A 517 -12.90 -42.64 -10.77
N GLY A 518 -13.59 -41.49 -10.75
CA GLY A 518 -15.05 -41.47 -10.73
C GLY A 518 -15.67 -40.11 -10.39
N ASN A 519 -17.01 -40.02 -10.50
CA ASN A 519 -17.84 -38.83 -10.27
C ASN A 519 -18.12 -38.55 -8.78
N GLN A 520 -17.25 -39.03 -7.87
CA GLN A 520 -17.42 -38.90 -6.42
C GLN A 520 -17.13 -37.47 -5.98
N SER A 521 -17.87 -37.01 -4.98
CA SER A 521 -17.62 -35.68 -4.40
C SER A 521 -16.25 -35.64 -3.70
N PRO A 522 -15.62 -34.46 -3.57
CA PRO A 522 -14.38 -34.33 -2.80
C PRO A 522 -14.51 -34.91 -1.39
N GLU A 523 -15.67 -34.71 -0.75
CA GLU A 523 -15.98 -35.14 0.62
C GLU A 523 -15.86 -36.66 0.81
N GLU A 524 -16.35 -37.44 -0.17
CA GLU A 524 -16.29 -38.90 -0.13
C GLU A 524 -14.87 -39.43 -0.28
N ARG A 525 -14.01 -38.67 -0.95
CA ARG A 525 -12.61 -39.06 -1.24
C ARG A 525 -11.65 -38.67 -0.12
N VAL A 526 -12.05 -37.88 0.87
CA VAL A 526 -11.14 -37.43 1.93
C VAL A 526 -10.84 -38.56 2.93
N ARG A 527 -9.58 -38.99 2.97
CA ARG A 527 -9.06 -39.96 3.97
C ARG A 527 -8.68 -39.30 5.30
N GLY A 528 -8.37 -38.02 5.26
CA GLY A 528 -7.86 -37.25 6.38
C GLY A 528 -7.18 -35.97 5.90
N PHE A 529 -6.43 -35.34 6.78
CA PHE A 529 -5.86 -34.03 6.56
C PHE A 529 -4.39 -33.96 7.00
N ALA A 530 -3.56 -33.35 6.16
CA ALA A 530 -2.31 -32.79 6.64
C ALA A 530 -2.62 -31.48 7.36
N MET A 531 -2.12 -31.33 8.58
CA MET A 531 -2.36 -30.19 9.46
C MET A 531 -1.08 -29.39 9.62
N GLY A 532 -1.18 -28.06 9.56
CA GLY A 532 -0.12 -27.14 9.96
C GLY A 532 -0.62 -26.15 11.00
N VAL A 533 0.15 -25.90 12.05
CA VAL A 533 -0.13 -24.87 13.06
C VAL A 533 0.87 -23.74 12.88
N ALA A 534 0.36 -22.53 12.64
CA ALA A 534 1.17 -21.34 12.44
C ALA A 534 0.85 -20.28 13.49
N ASN A 535 1.88 -19.76 14.16
CA ASN A 535 1.74 -18.61 15.04
C ASN A 535 2.25 -17.35 14.35
N LEU A 536 1.33 -16.43 14.14
CA LEU A 536 1.54 -15.28 13.26
C LEU A 536 2.45 -14.24 13.88
N GLN A 537 2.42 -14.06 15.20
CA GLN A 537 3.27 -13.07 15.88
C GLN A 537 4.75 -13.48 15.86
N PRO A 538 5.17 -14.67 16.36
CA PRO A 538 6.55 -15.13 16.23
C PRO A 538 7.01 -15.28 14.78
N MET A 539 6.10 -15.63 13.86
CA MET A 539 6.42 -15.64 12.43
C MET A 539 6.86 -14.25 11.96
N LEU A 540 6.06 -13.23 12.28
CA LEU A 540 6.32 -11.86 11.87
C LEU A 540 7.61 -11.32 12.51
N ASP A 541 7.79 -11.56 13.82
CA ASP A 541 9.00 -11.18 14.55
C ASP A 541 10.26 -11.82 13.93
N GLN A 542 10.23 -13.13 13.61
CA GLN A 542 11.37 -13.84 13.06
C GLN A 542 11.69 -13.46 11.60
N LEU A 543 10.67 -13.16 10.79
CA LEU A 543 10.86 -12.74 9.39
C LEU A 543 11.43 -11.33 9.31
N LEU A 544 10.95 -10.42 10.14
CA LEU A 544 11.27 -8.99 10.05
C LEU A 544 12.50 -8.59 10.89
N SER A 545 12.78 -9.27 12.00
CA SER A 545 13.98 -9.01 12.84
C SER A 545 15.32 -9.35 12.17
N ARG A 546 15.31 -10.12 11.07
CA ARG A 546 16.52 -10.41 10.28
C ARG A 546 17.08 -9.16 9.58
N TYR A 547 16.30 -8.10 9.51
CA TYR A 547 16.72 -6.80 9.01
C TYR A 547 17.06 -5.90 10.21
N MET A 548 18.19 -5.21 10.13
CA MET A 548 18.93 -4.71 11.30
C MET A 548 18.07 -3.94 12.34
N PRO A 549 18.33 -4.09 13.67
CA PRO A 549 17.56 -3.48 14.76
C PRO A 549 17.60 -1.93 14.89
N GLY A 550 17.86 -1.18 13.81
CA GLY A 550 18.06 0.27 13.85
C GLY A 550 17.30 1.10 12.81
N GLU A 551 16.71 0.48 11.79
CA GLU A 551 15.89 1.16 10.76
C GLU A 551 14.44 0.74 10.91
N GLN A 552 13.74 1.33 11.89
CA GLN A 552 12.30 1.18 12.10
C GLN A 552 11.51 2.02 11.07
N ASP A 553 11.80 1.85 9.79
CA ASP A 553 11.24 2.71 8.74
C ASP A 553 9.77 2.38 8.40
N VAL A 554 9.31 1.17 8.74
CA VAL A 554 7.94 0.70 8.45
C VAL A 554 7.42 -0.13 9.62
N GLN A 555 6.18 0.14 10.04
CA GLN A 555 5.40 -0.70 10.94
C GLN A 555 4.47 -1.59 10.12
N ILE A 556 4.29 -2.85 10.54
CA ILE A 556 3.53 -3.85 9.78
C ILE A 556 2.50 -4.48 10.70
N GLY A 557 1.24 -4.48 10.28
CA GLY A 557 0.17 -5.26 10.88
C GLY A 557 -0.26 -6.36 9.91
N LEU A 558 -0.65 -7.52 10.45
CA LEU A 558 -1.35 -8.57 9.72
C LEU A 558 -2.78 -8.63 10.26
N VAL A 559 -3.76 -8.37 9.40
CA VAL A 559 -5.17 -8.33 9.78
C VAL A 559 -5.98 -9.40 9.05
N ASP A 560 -7.01 -9.94 9.72
CA ASP A 560 -8.03 -10.77 9.09
C ASP A 560 -9.19 -9.88 8.61
N LEU A 561 -9.54 -9.99 7.34
CA LEU A 561 -10.65 -9.26 6.72
C LEU A 561 -11.91 -10.14 6.56
N THR A 562 -11.83 -11.41 6.93
CA THR A 562 -12.91 -12.38 6.69
C THR A 562 -14.06 -12.21 7.68
N SER A 563 -13.82 -11.65 8.88
CA SER A 563 -14.85 -11.41 9.90
C SER A 563 -15.83 -10.31 9.48
N SER A 564 -17.12 -10.53 9.74
CA SER A 564 -18.22 -9.62 9.35
C SER A 564 -18.40 -8.39 10.22
N GLN A 565 -17.67 -8.27 11.34
CA GLN A 565 -17.90 -7.21 12.32
C GLN A 565 -16.85 -6.10 12.23
N GLU A 566 -15.54 -6.42 12.28
CA GLU A 566 -14.41 -5.49 12.05
C GLU A 566 -13.15 -6.30 11.65
N PRO A 567 -12.11 -5.67 11.05
CA PRO A 567 -10.81 -6.31 10.83
C PRO A 567 -10.18 -6.72 12.15
N LEU A 568 -9.74 -7.97 12.24
CA LEU A 568 -9.09 -8.48 13.45
C LEU A 568 -7.57 -8.42 13.29
N LEU A 569 -6.89 -7.63 14.10
CA LEU A 569 -5.43 -7.61 14.16
C LEU A 569 -4.89 -8.92 14.75
N LEU A 570 -4.10 -9.65 13.96
CA LEU A 570 -3.56 -10.97 14.33
C LEU A 570 -2.14 -10.88 14.87
N ALA A 571 -1.31 -10.05 14.22
CA ALA A 571 0.07 -9.84 14.59
C ALA A 571 0.51 -8.43 14.17
N ALA A 572 1.49 -7.87 14.87
CA ALA A 572 2.07 -6.58 14.52
C ALA A 572 3.58 -6.59 14.76
N TYR A 573 4.32 -5.83 13.95
CA TYR A 573 5.74 -5.63 14.09
C TYR A 573 6.11 -4.15 13.92
N PRO A 574 6.84 -3.54 14.88
CA PRO A 574 7.19 -4.12 16.19
C PRO A 574 5.93 -4.42 17.03
N ALA A 575 6.02 -5.33 18.00
CA ALA A 575 4.85 -5.84 18.74
C ALA A 575 4.01 -4.77 19.48
N ASN A 576 4.57 -3.58 19.71
CA ASN A 576 3.89 -2.42 20.28
C ASN A 576 3.14 -1.55 19.25
N ALA A 577 3.17 -1.88 17.95
CA ALA A 577 2.47 -1.14 16.90
C ALA A 577 0.95 -1.38 16.87
N GLY A 578 0.41 -2.21 17.77
CA GLY A 578 -0.98 -2.67 17.73
C GLY A 578 -2.06 -1.58 17.87
N GLU A 579 -1.75 -0.40 18.42
CA GLU A 579 -2.70 0.73 18.53
C GLU A 579 -2.84 1.53 17.21
N MET A 580 -1.94 1.35 16.24
CA MET A 580 -1.92 2.14 14.99
C MET A 580 -2.53 1.42 13.77
N CYS A 581 -2.72 0.09 13.83
CA CYS A 581 -3.28 -0.68 12.71
C CYS A 581 -4.82 -0.68 12.70
N ALA A 582 -5.45 0.47 12.91
CA ALA A 582 -6.87 0.63 12.58
C ALA A 582 -6.97 0.70 11.05
N VAL A 583 -7.68 -0.25 10.45
CA VAL A 583 -7.95 -0.29 9.00
C VAL A 583 -9.05 0.75 8.68
N GLU A 584 -8.79 2.02 8.99
CA GLU A 584 -9.57 3.15 8.50
C GLU A 584 -8.77 3.78 7.37
N THR A 585 -9.17 3.50 6.14
CA THR A 585 -8.34 3.76 4.98
C THR A 585 -9.12 4.44 3.88
N ASP A 586 -9.06 5.76 3.94
CA ASP A 586 -9.52 6.66 2.90
C ASP A 586 -8.44 6.70 1.80
N TRP A 587 -8.42 5.67 0.95
CA TRP A 587 -7.27 5.23 0.12
C TRP A 587 -6.78 6.22 -0.94
N PHE A 588 -7.68 7.05 -1.45
CA PHE A 588 -7.38 8.12 -2.41
C PHE A 588 -7.34 9.50 -1.75
N SER A 589 -7.64 9.59 -0.46
CA SER A 589 -7.59 10.87 0.21
C SER A 589 -6.13 11.32 0.28
N SER A 590 -5.86 12.44 -0.36
CA SER A 590 -4.68 13.26 -0.09
C SER A 590 -4.66 13.81 1.35
N GLN A 591 -5.56 13.33 2.23
CA GLN A 591 -5.76 13.78 3.59
C GLN A 591 -5.31 12.76 4.63
N ALA A 592 -4.97 11.51 4.28
CA ALA A 592 -4.32 10.61 5.23
C ALA A 592 -2.92 11.14 5.54
N PRO A 593 -2.63 11.65 6.76
CA PRO A 593 -1.32 12.16 7.13
C PRO A 593 -0.29 11.04 7.36
N VAL A 594 -0.59 9.80 6.93
CA VAL A 594 0.16 8.59 7.26
C VAL A 594 0.47 7.83 5.97
N MET A 595 1.74 7.54 5.72
CA MET A 595 2.18 6.62 4.67
C MET A 595 1.70 5.21 5.02
N ILE A 596 0.57 4.79 4.45
CA ILE A 596 -0.04 3.47 4.68
C ILE A 596 -0.18 2.76 3.34
N ALA A 597 0.22 1.49 3.30
CA ALA A 597 -0.03 0.59 2.19
C ALA A 597 -0.64 -0.70 2.75
N VAL A 598 -1.60 -1.28 2.04
CA VAL A 598 -2.21 -2.57 2.42
C VAL A 598 -2.13 -3.50 1.24
N HIS A 599 -1.77 -4.75 1.54
CA HIS A 599 -1.42 -5.77 0.57
C HIS A 599 -2.28 -7.01 0.83
N PRO A 600 -3.24 -7.33 -0.06
CA PRO A 600 -4.10 -8.48 0.15
C PRO A 600 -3.30 -9.79 0.11
N ILE A 601 -3.56 -10.67 1.06
CA ILE A 601 -3.04 -12.04 1.07
C ILE A 601 -4.23 -13.01 1.04
N PHE A 602 -4.48 -13.67 -0.08
CA PHE A 602 -5.56 -14.63 -0.25
C PHE A 602 -5.00 -16.04 -0.12
N VAL A 603 -5.15 -16.62 1.07
CA VAL A 603 -4.59 -17.94 1.39
C VAL A 603 -5.44 -18.66 2.40
N PHE A 604 -5.44 -20.00 2.32
CA PHE A 604 -6.16 -20.89 3.23
C PHE A 604 -7.67 -20.61 3.37
N GLY A 605 -8.29 -20.01 2.36
CA GLY A 605 -9.72 -19.71 2.41
C GLY A 605 -10.10 -18.46 3.16
N ARG A 606 -9.12 -17.64 3.50
CA ARG A 606 -9.32 -16.36 4.17
C ARG A 606 -8.77 -15.22 3.31
N ALA A 607 -9.27 -14.02 3.58
CA ALA A 607 -8.73 -12.78 3.05
C ALA A 607 -8.02 -12.04 4.19
N TRP A 608 -6.73 -11.81 4.00
CA TRP A 608 -5.87 -11.13 4.95
C TRP A 608 -5.32 -9.86 4.30
N ALA A 609 -4.79 -8.95 5.12
CA ALA A 609 -4.21 -7.69 4.67
C ALA A 609 -3.02 -7.25 5.51
#